data_AF-A0A7S2WEZ3-F1
#
_entry.id   AF-A0A7S2WEZ3-F1
#
_cell.length_a   1.000
_cell.length_b   1.000
_cell.length_c   1.000
_cell.angle_alpha   90.00
_cell.angle_beta   90.00
_cell.angle_gamma   90.00
#
_symmetry.space_group_name_H-M   'P 1'
#
loop_
_entity.id
_entity.type
_entity.pdbx_description
1 polymer ?
#
loop_
_entity_poly.entity_id
_entity_poly.type
_entity_poly.pdbx_seq_one_letter_code
_entity_poly.pdbx_strand_id
1 'polypeptide(L)'
;FILYLFDMEGGASGDTALASQLRLNFFQEGRRLNPATTEYSLVSLSTGVYSIDATVQTNGNITLVVKFGSNFNVQTSFQVHHGDVSPEHSDISCKPKKRFAGSAVACSVKLFDRFSNEISSTEELGSVLSALATYSIDSTLVVSGNVTFDQMLQISWDQDVDSAGVWEITAKWDGVTLGSSNEVVVHPDVTDPSLADLACPTDVTAGGSLRCTLKLFDRFGNPTLDYGTLTVEATDESDDSPFYPVFGTSAGTVYIE
;
A
#
# COMPACT_ATOMS: atom_id res chain seq x y z
N PHE A 1 -29.88 19.55 -14.30
CA PHE A 1 -29.77 21.03 -14.43
C PHE A 1 -30.92 21.54 -15.29
N ILE A 2 -31.47 22.73 -15.01
CA ILE A 2 -32.54 23.32 -15.84
C ILE A 2 -31.95 24.46 -16.68
N LEU A 3 -32.18 24.42 -18.00
CA LEU A 3 -31.78 25.42 -18.98
C LEU A 3 -33.01 26.19 -19.46
N TYR A 4 -32.89 27.50 -19.57
CA TYR A 4 -33.91 28.38 -20.14
C TYR A 4 -33.42 28.94 -21.48
N LEU A 5 -34.21 28.77 -22.54
CA LEU A 5 -33.99 29.30 -23.88
C LEU A 5 -35.09 30.30 -24.22
N PHE A 6 -34.68 31.55 -24.37
CA PHE A 6 -35.54 32.63 -24.82
C PHE A 6 -35.16 32.99 -26.26
N ASP A 7 -36.16 33.37 -27.06
CA ASP A 7 -35.93 34.03 -28.36
C ASP A 7 -35.37 35.46 -28.17
N MET A 8 -35.06 36.13 -29.27
CA MET A 8 -34.51 37.50 -29.24
C MET A 8 -35.49 38.55 -28.69
N GLU A 9 -36.77 38.21 -28.53
CA GLU A 9 -37.82 39.07 -27.99
C GLU A 9 -38.13 38.73 -26.51
N GLY A 10 -37.43 37.76 -25.92
CA GLY A 10 -37.64 37.31 -24.55
C GLY A 10 -38.79 36.30 -24.40
N GLY A 11 -39.38 35.83 -25.50
CA GLY A 11 -40.37 34.76 -25.53
C GLY A 11 -39.72 33.40 -25.30
N ALA A 12 -40.39 32.50 -24.59
CA ALA A 12 -39.90 31.13 -24.42
C ALA A 12 -39.93 30.41 -25.79
N SER A 13 -38.82 29.78 -26.17
CA SER A 13 -38.65 29.14 -27.47
C SER A 13 -39.34 27.75 -27.53
N GLY A 14 -40.50 27.67 -28.19
CA GLY A 14 -41.35 26.46 -28.23
C GLY A 14 -41.00 25.42 -29.28
N ASP A 15 -39.95 25.64 -30.05
CA ASP A 15 -39.72 24.88 -31.26
C ASP A 15 -38.86 23.64 -31.01
N THR A 16 -39.47 22.45 -31.12
CA THR A 16 -38.77 21.15 -31.06
C THR A 16 -37.62 21.03 -32.06
N ALA A 17 -37.62 21.80 -33.16
CA ALA A 17 -36.51 21.86 -34.10
C ALA A 17 -35.23 22.46 -33.48
N LEU A 18 -35.36 23.33 -32.48
CA LEU A 18 -34.23 24.00 -31.82
C LEU A 18 -33.51 23.07 -30.83
N ALA A 19 -34.20 22.10 -30.24
CA ALA A 19 -33.57 21.08 -29.39
C ALA A 19 -32.50 20.28 -30.14
N SER A 20 -32.69 20.04 -31.44
CA SER A 20 -31.73 19.33 -32.30
C SER A 20 -30.41 20.09 -32.52
N GLN A 21 -30.39 21.40 -32.26
CA GLN A 21 -29.22 22.28 -32.41
C GLN A 21 -28.44 22.45 -31.11
N LEU A 22 -28.97 21.97 -29.98
CA LEU A 22 -28.25 21.98 -28.72
C LEU A 22 -27.08 20.98 -28.78
N ARG A 23 -25.93 21.43 -28.30
CA ARG A 23 -24.72 20.61 -28.16
C ARG A 23 -24.17 20.81 -26.77
N LEU A 24 -24.14 19.73 -25.99
CA LEU A 24 -23.59 19.71 -24.65
C LEU A 24 -22.18 19.12 -24.69
N ASN A 25 -21.26 19.78 -24.00
CA ASN A 25 -19.90 19.30 -23.84
C ASN A 25 -19.47 19.52 -22.40
N PHE A 26 -18.94 18.47 -21.78
CA PHE A 26 -18.38 18.55 -20.44
C PHE A 26 -16.87 18.68 -20.55
N PHE A 27 -16.28 19.52 -19.73
CA PHE A 27 -14.85 19.79 -19.71
C PHE A 27 -14.30 19.67 -18.30
N GLN A 28 -13.08 19.18 -18.18
CA GLN A 28 -12.29 19.19 -16.96
C GLN A 28 -10.91 19.73 -17.31
N GLU A 29 -10.43 20.72 -16.56
CA GLU A 29 -9.13 21.38 -16.81
C GLU A 29 -8.95 21.84 -18.28
N GLY A 30 -10.03 22.31 -18.89
CA GLY A 30 -10.05 22.78 -20.29
C GLY A 30 -10.06 21.67 -21.34
N ARG A 31 -10.02 20.39 -20.96
CA ARG A 31 -10.12 19.24 -21.86
C ARG A 31 -11.54 18.69 -21.88
N ARG A 32 -12.05 18.37 -23.07
CA ARG A 32 -13.38 17.75 -23.21
C ARG A 32 -13.35 16.34 -22.63
N LEU A 33 -14.32 16.00 -21.78
CA LEU A 33 -14.48 14.66 -21.23
C LEU A 33 -14.78 13.63 -22.32
N ASN A 34 -14.34 12.40 -22.09
CA ASN A 34 -14.63 11.27 -22.96
C ASN A 34 -16.14 10.95 -22.90
N PRO A 35 -16.84 10.80 -24.04
CA PRO A 35 -18.22 10.34 -24.05
C PRO A 35 -18.45 9.02 -23.29
N ALA A 36 -17.45 8.15 -23.20
CA ALA A 36 -17.55 6.90 -22.42
C ALA A 36 -17.67 7.13 -20.90
N THR A 37 -17.19 8.27 -20.39
CA THR A 37 -17.26 8.62 -18.96
C THR A 37 -18.31 9.69 -18.67
N THR A 38 -19.13 10.04 -19.68
CA THR A 38 -20.16 11.06 -19.55
C THR A 38 -21.36 10.74 -20.43
N GLU A 39 -22.43 10.29 -19.80
CA GLU A 39 -23.72 10.09 -20.46
C GLU A 39 -24.65 11.23 -20.09
N TYR A 40 -25.45 11.68 -21.04
CA TYR A 40 -26.48 12.69 -20.75
C TYR A 40 -27.70 12.52 -21.64
N SER A 41 -28.83 13.01 -21.15
CA SER A 41 -30.05 13.18 -21.90
C SER A 41 -30.58 14.60 -21.71
N LEU A 42 -31.32 15.05 -22.71
CA LEU A 42 -31.98 16.34 -22.71
C LEU A 42 -33.49 16.09 -22.76
N VAL A 43 -34.22 16.63 -21.79
CA VAL A 43 -35.67 16.49 -21.69
C VAL A 43 -36.28 17.88 -21.82
N SER A 44 -37.18 18.09 -22.79
CA SER A 44 -37.98 19.32 -22.83
C SER A 44 -39.06 19.24 -21.75
N LEU A 45 -39.09 20.22 -20.86
CA LEU A 45 -40.10 20.30 -19.79
C LEU A 45 -41.29 21.17 -20.23
N SER A 46 -40.98 22.28 -20.89
CA SER A 46 -41.94 23.18 -21.52
C SER A 46 -41.27 23.97 -22.64
N THR A 47 -42.05 24.76 -23.36
CA THR A 47 -41.54 25.80 -24.26
C THR A 47 -40.40 26.58 -23.60
N GLY A 48 -39.23 26.60 -24.25
CA GLY A 48 -38.04 27.30 -23.77
C GLY A 48 -37.38 26.71 -22.53
N VAL A 49 -37.79 25.56 -22.00
CA VAL A 49 -37.23 24.99 -20.75
C VAL A 49 -36.83 23.55 -20.97
N TYR A 50 -35.57 23.25 -20.65
CA TYR A 50 -34.97 21.93 -20.84
C TYR A 50 -34.31 21.45 -19.54
N SER A 51 -34.53 20.19 -19.18
CA SER A 51 -33.72 19.50 -18.18
C SER A 51 -32.55 18.80 -18.87
N ILE A 52 -31.40 18.84 -18.21
CA ILE A 52 -30.22 18.07 -18.56
C ILE A 52 -29.99 17.08 -17.43
N ASP A 53 -30.16 15.80 -17.74
CA ASP A 53 -29.84 14.69 -16.85
C ASP A 53 -28.52 14.08 -17.31
N ALA A 54 -27.48 14.18 -16.50
CA ALA A 54 -26.14 13.75 -16.86
C ALA A 54 -25.52 12.89 -15.77
N THR A 55 -24.84 11.83 -16.18
CA THR A 55 -24.01 10.98 -15.34
C THR A 55 -22.56 11.22 -15.73
N VAL A 56 -21.77 11.77 -14.81
CA VAL A 56 -20.33 12.02 -14.99
C VAL A 56 -19.58 11.06 -14.09
N GLN A 57 -18.71 10.23 -14.67
CA GLN A 57 -17.96 9.20 -13.94
C GLN A 57 -16.60 9.69 -13.42
N THR A 58 -16.24 10.94 -13.66
CA THR A 58 -14.97 11.54 -13.23
C THR A 58 -15.23 12.54 -12.09
N ASN A 59 -14.41 12.52 -11.04
CA ASN A 59 -14.45 13.53 -9.98
C ASN A 59 -13.70 14.82 -10.36
N GLY A 60 -13.96 15.91 -9.63
CA GLY A 60 -13.33 17.21 -9.79
C GLY A 60 -14.28 18.31 -10.31
N ASN A 61 -13.70 19.46 -10.66
CA ASN A 61 -14.47 20.59 -11.14
C ASN A 61 -14.78 20.44 -12.63
N ILE A 62 -16.05 20.22 -12.94
CA ILE A 62 -16.54 19.97 -14.30
C ILE A 62 -17.25 21.20 -14.82
N THR A 63 -16.87 21.63 -16.03
CA THR A 63 -17.53 22.71 -16.76
C THR A 63 -18.44 22.13 -17.83
N LEU A 64 -19.75 22.34 -17.67
CA LEU A 64 -20.74 22.06 -18.71
C LEU A 64 -20.86 23.28 -19.62
N VAL A 65 -20.62 23.06 -20.90
CA VAL A 65 -20.74 24.04 -21.98
C VAL A 65 -21.91 23.64 -22.85
N VAL A 66 -22.93 24.51 -22.90
CA VAL A 66 -24.12 24.36 -23.72
C VAL A 66 -24.01 25.32 -24.90
N LYS A 67 -23.90 24.76 -26.10
CA LYS A 67 -23.89 25.52 -27.35
C LYS A 67 -25.23 25.40 -28.06
N PHE A 68 -25.66 26.52 -28.63
CA PHE A 68 -26.87 26.61 -29.44
C PHE A 68 -26.57 27.40 -30.71
N GLY A 69 -26.70 26.74 -31.87
CA GLY A 69 -26.30 27.31 -33.16
C GLY A 69 -24.82 27.73 -33.18
N SER A 70 -24.50 28.78 -33.95
CA SER A 70 -23.13 29.29 -34.10
C SER A 70 -22.74 30.38 -33.09
N ASN A 71 -23.72 31.01 -32.44
CA ASN A 71 -23.51 32.30 -31.75
C ASN A 71 -23.76 32.26 -30.24
N PHE A 72 -24.33 31.16 -29.72
CA PHE A 72 -24.68 31.07 -28.30
C PHE A 72 -23.88 29.99 -27.59
N ASN A 73 -23.22 30.40 -26.51
CA ASN A 73 -22.47 29.54 -25.63
C ASN A 73 -22.70 29.97 -24.18
N VAL A 74 -23.31 29.10 -23.38
CA VAL A 74 -23.44 29.28 -21.93
C VAL A 74 -22.67 28.16 -21.26
N GLN A 75 -21.97 28.51 -20.19
CA GLN A 75 -21.22 27.55 -19.40
C GLN A 75 -21.54 27.69 -17.91
N THR A 76 -21.45 26.57 -17.21
CA THR A 76 -21.51 26.51 -15.75
C THR A 76 -20.53 25.46 -15.25
N SER A 77 -20.08 25.61 -14.01
CA SER A 77 -19.15 24.66 -13.39
C SER A 77 -19.74 24.11 -12.09
N PHE A 78 -19.48 22.84 -11.82
CA PHE A 78 -19.92 22.15 -10.62
C PHE A 78 -18.85 21.16 -10.17
N GLN A 79 -18.78 20.92 -8.86
CA GLN A 79 -17.91 19.91 -8.28
C GLN A 79 -18.58 18.54 -8.34
N VAL A 80 -17.87 17.55 -8.88
CA VAL A 80 -18.23 16.14 -8.79
C VAL A 80 -17.32 15.50 -7.76
N HIS A 81 -17.90 14.94 -6.70
CA HIS A 81 -17.14 14.18 -5.71
C HIS A 81 -16.92 12.75 -6.19
N HIS A 82 -15.89 12.08 -5.66
CA HIS A 82 -15.71 10.64 -5.88
C HIS A 82 -16.90 9.86 -5.30
N GLY A 83 -17.10 8.63 -5.78
CA GLY A 83 -18.01 7.68 -5.16
C GLY A 83 -17.41 7.02 -3.91
N ASP A 84 -18.11 5.99 -3.42
CA ASP A 84 -17.63 5.15 -2.32
C ASP A 84 -16.35 4.39 -2.69
N VAL A 85 -15.51 4.09 -1.70
CA VAL A 85 -14.29 3.28 -1.85
C VAL A 85 -14.63 1.93 -2.48
N SER A 86 -13.91 1.57 -3.53
CA SER A 86 -13.97 0.26 -4.17
C SER A 86 -12.70 -0.53 -3.82
N PRO A 87 -12.82 -1.63 -3.04
CA PRO A 87 -11.68 -2.50 -2.74
C PRO A 87 -10.98 -3.03 -3.99
N GLU A 88 -11.75 -3.40 -5.02
CA GLU A 88 -11.22 -3.96 -6.27
C GLU A 88 -10.38 -2.98 -7.10
N HIS A 89 -10.57 -1.67 -6.89
CA HIS A 89 -9.83 -0.62 -7.60
C HIS A 89 -8.76 0.04 -6.72
N SER A 90 -8.73 -0.29 -5.43
CA SER A 90 -7.78 0.24 -4.46
C SER A 90 -6.53 -0.64 -4.38
N ASP A 91 -5.42 -0.09 -3.90
CA ASP A 91 -4.14 -0.82 -3.85
C ASP A 91 -3.33 -0.51 -2.59
N ILE A 92 -2.51 -1.47 -2.16
CA ILE A 92 -1.54 -1.35 -1.07
C ILE A 92 -0.14 -1.69 -1.58
N SER A 93 0.83 -0.80 -1.30
CA SER A 93 2.23 -1.02 -1.63
C SER A 93 3.12 -0.80 -0.41
N CYS A 94 3.89 -1.81 -0.03
CA CYS A 94 4.83 -1.74 1.10
C CYS A 94 6.28 -1.69 0.62
N LYS A 95 7.08 -0.77 1.18
CA LYS A 95 8.48 -0.56 0.77
C LYS A 95 9.41 -0.23 1.94
N PRO A 96 10.71 -0.55 1.81
CA PRO A 96 11.28 -1.63 0.99
C PRO A 96 10.78 -3.04 1.38
N LYS A 97 10.79 -3.97 0.41
CA LYS A 97 10.39 -5.38 0.60
C LYS A 97 11.38 -6.23 1.39
N LYS A 98 12.61 -5.75 1.58
CA LYS A 98 13.63 -6.36 2.43
C LYS A 98 13.92 -5.44 3.60
N ARG A 99 13.87 -6.01 4.80
CA ARG A 99 14.10 -5.32 6.07
C ARG A 99 14.91 -6.19 7.01
N PHE A 100 15.39 -5.60 8.10
CA PHE A 100 15.96 -6.30 9.23
C PHE A 100 14.94 -6.27 10.39
N ALA A 101 15.00 -7.26 11.27
CA ALA A 101 14.20 -7.27 12.50
C ALA A 101 14.45 -5.97 13.29
N GLY A 102 13.44 -5.46 13.96
CA GLY A 102 13.56 -4.16 14.63
C GLY A 102 13.38 -2.94 13.72
N SER A 103 13.06 -3.13 12.43
CA SER A 103 12.83 -2.02 11.48
C SER A 103 11.35 -1.81 11.17
N ALA A 104 10.87 -0.57 11.25
CA ALA A 104 9.51 -0.20 10.81
C ALA A 104 9.30 -0.50 9.32
N VAL A 105 8.10 -0.97 8.94
CA VAL A 105 7.64 -1.13 7.53
C VAL A 105 6.65 -0.02 7.17
N ALA A 106 6.93 0.74 6.12
CA ALA A 106 6.00 1.74 5.61
C ALA A 106 5.23 1.17 4.41
N CYS A 107 3.92 1.42 4.39
CA CYS A 107 3.08 1.11 3.25
C CYS A 107 2.40 2.40 2.73
N SER A 108 1.91 2.34 1.52
CA SER A 108 1.10 3.38 0.89
C SER A 108 -0.20 2.73 0.47
N VAL A 109 -1.34 3.31 0.82
CA VAL A 109 -2.65 2.84 0.37
C VAL A 109 -3.23 3.90 -0.54
N LYS A 110 -3.57 3.48 -1.77
CA LYS A 110 -4.29 4.32 -2.72
C LYS A 110 -5.72 3.84 -2.80
N LEU A 111 -6.65 4.73 -2.52
CA LEU A 111 -8.08 4.45 -2.54
C LEU A 111 -8.70 5.02 -3.80
N PHE A 112 -9.55 4.20 -4.42
CA PHE A 112 -10.29 4.58 -5.61
C PHE A 112 -11.75 4.17 -5.47
N ASP A 113 -12.64 4.90 -6.13
CA ASP A 113 -14.01 4.44 -6.35
C ASP A 113 -14.09 3.42 -7.50
N ARG A 114 -15.30 2.90 -7.76
CA ARG A 114 -15.56 1.93 -8.85
C ARG A 114 -15.32 2.47 -10.27
N PHE A 115 -15.07 3.76 -10.42
CA PHE A 115 -14.75 4.42 -11.69
C PHE A 115 -13.27 4.85 -11.76
N SER A 116 -12.45 4.40 -10.80
CA SER A 116 -11.03 4.75 -10.68
C SER A 116 -10.77 6.23 -10.39
N ASN A 117 -11.71 6.92 -9.73
CA ASN A 117 -11.45 8.24 -9.18
C ASN A 117 -10.71 8.11 -7.85
N GLU A 118 -9.59 8.82 -7.71
CA GLU A 118 -8.76 8.80 -6.50
C GLU A 118 -9.47 9.51 -5.34
N ILE A 119 -9.44 8.89 -4.16
CA ILE A 119 -10.04 9.37 -2.92
C ILE A 119 -8.92 9.95 -2.05
N SER A 120 -8.92 11.27 -1.93
CA SER A 120 -7.83 12.04 -1.30
C SER A 120 -8.22 12.72 0.01
N SER A 121 -9.49 12.64 0.44
CA SER A 121 -10.01 13.34 1.61
C SER A 121 -9.55 12.67 2.91
N THR A 122 -8.72 13.40 3.66
CA THR A 122 -8.15 12.97 4.95
C THR A 122 -9.15 12.85 6.09
N GLU A 123 -10.36 13.41 5.95
CA GLU A 123 -11.40 13.40 7.00
C GLU A 123 -12.15 12.06 7.11
N GLU A 124 -12.14 11.21 6.07
CA GLU A 124 -12.87 9.93 6.07
C GLU A 124 -11.99 8.71 6.39
N LEU A 125 -10.66 8.84 6.33
CA LEU A 125 -9.73 7.70 6.32
C LEU A 125 -9.35 7.17 7.71
N GLY A 126 -9.31 8.05 8.71
CA GLY A 126 -8.60 7.80 9.97
C GLY A 126 -9.23 6.77 10.92
N SER A 127 -10.53 6.49 10.79
CA SER A 127 -11.24 5.50 11.64
C SER A 127 -11.61 4.20 10.92
N VAL A 128 -11.54 4.19 9.59
CA VAL A 128 -12.08 3.11 8.75
C VAL A 128 -10.97 2.25 8.13
N LEU A 129 -9.79 2.85 7.92
CA LEU A 129 -8.63 2.16 7.36
C LEU A 129 -7.82 1.49 8.49
N SER A 130 -7.57 0.20 8.33
CA SER A 130 -6.74 -0.60 9.24
C SER A 130 -5.80 -1.51 8.45
N ALA A 131 -4.73 -1.95 9.10
CA ALA A 131 -3.79 -2.90 8.52
C ALA A 131 -3.57 -4.09 9.44
N LEU A 132 -3.37 -5.25 8.83
CA LEU A 132 -3.10 -6.52 9.50
C LEU A 132 -1.80 -7.11 8.94
N ALA A 133 -0.83 -7.35 9.82
CA ALA A 133 0.38 -8.09 9.48
C ALA A 133 0.27 -9.54 9.99
N THR A 134 0.49 -10.51 9.09
CA THR A 134 0.41 -11.94 9.38
C THR A 134 1.73 -12.61 9.05
N TYR A 135 2.23 -13.42 9.99
CA TYR A 135 3.43 -14.23 9.77
C TYR A 135 3.07 -15.46 8.93
N SER A 136 3.78 -15.66 7.81
CA SER A 136 3.43 -16.68 6.81
C SER A 136 3.47 -18.13 7.31
N ILE A 137 4.23 -18.42 8.37
CA ILE A 137 4.48 -19.80 8.82
C ILE A 137 3.37 -20.33 9.73
N ASP A 138 2.82 -19.49 10.61
CA ASP A 138 1.85 -19.92 11.63
C ASP A 138 0.59 -19.07 11.67
N SER A 139 0.46 -18.10 10.76
CA SER A 139 -0.65 -17.14 10.71
C SER A 139 -0.85 -16.37 12.03
N THR A 140 0.19 -16.27 12.86
CA THR A 140 0.10 -15.50 14.09
C THR A 140 -0.13 -14.02 13.74
N LEU A 141 -1.17 -13.48 14.38
CA LEU A 141 -1.61 -12.10 14.21
C LEU A 141 -0.76 -11.24 15.12
N VAL A 142 0.08 -10.36 14.56
CA VAL A 142 1.06 -9.65 15.39
C VAL A 142 0.75 -8.17 15.56
N VAL A 143 0.14 -7.44 14.61
CA VAL A 143 -0.05 -5.98 14.82
C VAL A 143 -1.26 -5.41 14.09
N SER A 144 -2.00 -4.52 14.78
CA SER A 144 -2.88 -3.50 14.19
C SER A 144 -2.17 -2.13 14.23
N GLY A 145 -1.83 -1.56 13.08
CA GLY A 145 -1.14 -0.27 12.99
C GLY A 145 -2.11 0.92 12.88
N ASN A 146 -1.73 2.07 13.41
CA ASN A 146 -2.42 3.34 13.17
C ASN A 146 -2.05 3.88 11.79
N VAL A 147 -3.00 4.51 11.10
CA VAL A 147 -2.81 5.13 9.78
C VAL A 147 -2.49 6.61 9.95
N THR A 148 -1.33 7.06 9.47
CA THR A 148 -0.99 8.49 9.52
C THR A 148 -1.38 9.26 8.25
N PHE A 149 -1.51 10.57 8.43
CA PHE A 149 -2.01 11.58 7.50
C PHE A 149 -1.03 11.84 6.34
N ASP A 150 -1.18 11.17 5.18
CA ASP A 150 -0.77 11.72 3.85
C ASP A 150 -1.15 10.85 2.62
N GLN A 151 -2.20 10.02 2.68
CA GLN A 151 -2.42 8.90 1.71
C GLN A 151 -1.25 7.88 1.68
N MET A 152 -0.29 8.07 2.56
CA MET A 152 0.71 7.09 2.94
C MET A 152 0.16 6.39 4.17
N LEU A 153 -0.24 5.12 4.02
CA LEU A 153 -0.50 4.26 5.15
C LEU A 153 0.83 3.96 5.86
N GLN A 154 1.38 4.95 6.58
CA GLN A 154 2.47 4.63 7.49
C GLN A 154 1.87 3.75 8.57
N ILE A 155 2.07 2.45 8.41
CA ILE A 155 1.91 1.51 9.50
C ILE A 155 3.01 1.90 10.47
N SER A 156 2.69 2.77 11.41
CA SER A 156 3.53 2.97 12.58
C SER A 156 3.31 1.72 13.43
N TRP A 157 4.24 0.78 13.27
CA TRP A 157 4.34 -0.38 14.12
C TRP A 157 4.52 0.14 15.55
N ASP A 158 3.56 -0.15 16.43
CA ASP A 158 3.71 0.20 17.85
C ASP A 158 4.85 -0.63 18.48
N GLN A 159 5.22 -1.74 17.84
CA GLN A 159 6.43 -2.50 18.12
C GLN A 159 7.01 -3.02 16.83
N ASP A 160 8.32 -2.83 16.69
CA ASP A 160 9.10 -3.26 15.56
C ASP A 160 8.82 -4.73 15.17
N VAL A 161 8.95 -5.06 13.88
CA VAL A 161 8.83 -6.46 13.46
C VAL A 161 10.05 -7.21 13.99
N ASP A 162 9.94 -7.72 15.20
CA ASP A 162 11.04 -8.37 15.91
C ASP A 162 11.29 -9.79 15.40
N SER A 163 10.37 -10.38 14.62
CA SER A 163 10.56 -11.72 14.06
C SER A 163 10.93 -11.69 12.58
N ALA A 164 12.07 -12.31 12.27
CA ALA A 164 12.51 -12.56 10.92
C ALA A 164 11.62 -13.58 10.21
N GLY A 165 11.40 -13.40 8.92
CA GLY A 165 10.65 -14.30 8.04
C GLY A 165 9.86 -13.54 6.99
N VAL A 166 8.87 -14.22 6.42
CA VAL A 166 8.03 -13.65 5.37
C VAL A 166 6.69 -13.21 5.98
N TRP A 167 6.34 -11.97 5.71
CA TRP A 167 5.17 -11.30 6.24
C TRP A 167 4.21 -10.91 5.12
N GLU A 168 2.93 -11.12 5.34
CA GLU A 168 1.86 -10.58 4.51
C GLU A 168 1.20 -9.42 5.24
N ILE A 169 1.07 -8.28 4.56
CA ILE A 169 0.40 -7.09 5.11
C ILE A 169 -0.89 -6.88 4.33
N THR A 170 -2.03 -6.98 5.00
CA THR A 170 -3.36 -6.77 4.42
C THR A 170 -3.92 -5.43 4.88
N ALA A 171 -4.38 -4.59 3.96
CA ALA A 171 -5.15 -3.39 4.31
C ALA A 171 -6.65 -3.68 4.26
N LYS A 172 -7.39 -3.09 5.20
CA LYS A 172 -8.85 -3.18 5.28
C LYS A 172 -9.48 -1.81 5.39
N TRP A 173 -10.58 -1.62 4.68
CA TRP A 173 -11.45 -0.46 4.73
C TRP A 173 -12.82 -0.90 5.23
N ASP A 174 -13.25 -0.40 6.39
CA ASP A 174 -14.51 -0.77 7.03
C ASP A 174 -14.65 -2.29 7.23
N GLY A 175 -13.53 -2.93 7.60
CA GLY A 175 -13.44 -4.39 7.73
C GLY A 175 -13.34 -5.16 6.42
N VAL A 176 -13.53 -4.52 5.26
CA VAL A 176 -13.41 -5.14 3.94
C VAL A 176 -11.95 -5.09 3.46
N THR A 177 -11.42 -6.22 3.01
CA THR A 177 -10.05 -6.29 2.49
C THR A 177 -9.90 -5.48 1.20
N LEU A 178 -9.00 -4.49 1.21
CA LEU A 178 -8.59 -3.74 0.01
C LEU A 178 -7.61 -4.54 -0.83
N GLY A 179 -6.71 -5.29 -0.18
CA GLY A 179 -5.67 -6.08 -0.82
C GLY A 179 -4.56 -6.44 0.17
N SER A 180 -3.60 -7.23 -0.31
CA SER A 180 -2.40 -7.58 0.46
C SER A 180 -1.12 -7.20 -0.28
N SER A 181 -0.10 -6.85 0.50
CA SER A 181 1.23 -6.60 -0.03
C SER A 181 1.90 -7.93 -0.37
N ASN A 182 2.52 -7.96 -1.55
CA ASN A 182 3.33 -9.10 -1.97
C ASN A 182 4.56 -9.22 -1.04
N GLU A 183 4.54 -10.22 -0.16
CA GLU A 183 5.61 -10.75 0.72
C GLU A 183 6.67 -9.71 1.15
N VAL A 184 6.58 -9.24 2.40
CA VAL A 184 7.63 -8.46 3.06
C VAL A 184 8.60 -9.42 3.74
N VAL A 185 9.84 -9.45 3.29
CA VAL A 185 10.89 -10.29 3.87
C VAL A 185 11.63 -9.51 4.94
N VAL A 186 11.56 -10.00 6.18
CA VAL A 186 12.31 -9.50 7.33
C VAL A 186 13.46 -10.47 7.59
N HIS A 187 14.68 -9.99 7.48
CA HIS A 187 15.90 -10.71 7.83
C HIS A 187 16.19 -10.55 9.33
N PRO A 188 16.89 -11.50 9.97
CA PRO A 188 17.46 -11.27 11.29
C PRO A 188 18.33 -10.01 11.29
N ASP A 189 18.30 -9.25 12.38
CA ASP A 189 19.20 -8.12 12.62
C ASP A 189 20.65 -8.61 12.84
N VAL A 190 21.56 -7.70 13.15
CA VAL A 190 22.96 -8.03 13.50
C VAL A 190 22.98 -9.02 14.67
N THR A 191 23.85 -10.02 14.55
CA THR A 191 24.08 -11.03 15.59
C THR A 191 24.39 -10.39 16.94
N ASP A 192 23.70 -10.85 17.98
CA ASP A 192 24.00 -10.54 19.37
C ASP A 192 24.77 -11.70 20.00
N PRO A 193 26.09 -11.53 20.26
CA PRO A 193 26.91 -12.59 20.84
C PRO A 193 26.44 -13.05 22.23
N SER A 194 25.69 -12.22 22.96
CA SER A 194 25.19 -12.58 24.30
C SER A 194 24.10 -13.65 24.26
N LEU A 195 23.49 -13.87 23.08
CA LEU A 195 22.45 -14.88 22.85
C LEU A 195 23.00 -16.13 22.16
N ALA A 196 24.30 -16.17 21.83
CA ALA A 196 24.91 -17.33 21.18
C ALA A 196 24.89 -18.58 22.08
N ASP A 197 24.71 -19.74 21.46
CA ASP A 197 24.70 -21.05 22.14
C ASP A 197 25.70 -21.99 21.47
N LEU A 198 26.68 -22.48 22.24
CA LEU A 198 27.69 -23.44 21.79
C LEU A 198 27.48 -24.78 22.50
N ALA A 199 27.16 -25.80 21.71
CA ALA A 199 27.00 -27.16 22.21
C ALA A 199 28.10 -28.06 21.63
N CYS A 200 28.92 -28.64 22.51
CA CYS A 200 29.95 -29.62 22.17
C CYS A 200 29.71 -30.92 22.98
N PRO A 201 30.12 -32.09 22.45
CA PRO A 201 30.29 -33.30 23.25
C PRO A 201 31.16 -33.05 24.49
N THR A 202 30.79 -33.63 25.62
CA THR A 202 31.54 -33.52 26.89
C THR A 202 32.77 -34.40 26.96
N ASP A 203 32.84 -35.42 26.10
CA ASP A 203 33.90 -36.40 26.04
C ASP A 203 34.12 -36.82 24.59
N VAL A 204 35.39 -36.95 24.23
CA VAL A 204 35.85 -37.45 22.93
C VAL A 204 37.05 -38.36 23.19
N THR A 205 37.12 -39.49 22.50
CA THR A 205 38.29 -40.37 22.59
C THR A 205 39.44 -39.76 21.80
N ALA A 206 40.68 -39.87 22.31
CA ALA A 206 41.87 -39.42 21.60
C ALA A 206 41.93 -40.01 20.17
N GLY A 207 42.14 -39.15 19.17
CA GLY A 207 42.09 -39.51 17.75
C GLY A 207 40.67 -39.60 17.16
N GLY A 208 39.63 -39.30 17.94
CA GLY A 208 38.24 -39.16 17.49
C GLY A 208 37.91 -37.73 17.08
N SER A 209 36.84 -37.55 16.30
CA SER A 209 36.40 -36.24 15.82
C SER A 209 35.53 -35.50 16.84
N LEU A 210 35.84 -34.23 17.11
CA LEU A 210 34.98 -33.31 17.85
C LEU A 210 34.11 -32.51 16.88
N ARG A 211 32.78 -32.51 17.09
CA ARG A 211 31.85 -31.64 16.36
C ARG A 211 31.05 -30.81 17.34
N CYS A 212 31.25 -29.49 17.29
CA CYS A 212 30.45 -28.53 18.03
C CYS A 212 29.38 -27.90 17.13
N THR A 213 28.26 -27.51 17.73
CA THR A 213 27.19 -26.75 17.08
C THR A 213 27.14 -25.36 17.69
N LEU A 214 27.35 -24.33 16.87
CA LEU A 214 27.18 -22.93 17.27
C LEU A 214 25.86 -22.41 16.69
N LYS A 215 24.97 -21.91 17.55
CA LYS A 215 23.77 -21.18 17.16
C LYS A 215 23.98 -19.70 17.45
N LEU A 216 23.64 -18.87 16.48
CA LEU A 216 23.72 -17.42 16.57
C LEU A 216 22.33 -16.83 16.42
N PHE A 217 22.07 -15.79 17.19
CA PHE A 217 20.80 -15.07 17.18
C PHE A 217 21.06 -13.58 17.12
N ASP A 218 20.12 -12.81 16.56
CA ASP A 218 20.09 -11.37 16.75
C ASP A 218 19.51 -11.02 18.14
N ARG A 219 19.51 -9.73 18.48
CA ARG A 219 18.97 -9.22 19.77
C ARG A 219 17.49 -9.52 20.03
N PHE A 220 16.75 -9.95 19.01
CA PHE A 220 15.33 -10.33 19.11
C PHE A 220 15.14 -11.85 19.19
N GLY A 221 16.24 -12.62 19.17
CA GLY A 221 16.20 -14.08 19.20
C GLY A 221 15.98 -14.73 17.83
N ASN A 222 16.12 -13.99 16.73
CA ASN A 222 16.04 -14.57 15.39
C ASN A 222 17.33 -15.31 15.03
N PRO A 223 17.27 -16.57 14.57
CA PRO A 223 18.44 -17.28 14.10
C PRO A 223 19.11 -16.55 12.94
N THR A 224 20.42 -16.34 13.03
CA THR A 224 21.19 -15.60 12.02
C THR A 224 22.40 -16.40 11.55
N LEU A 225 22.83 -16.12 10.32
CA LEU A 225 24.05 -16.66 9.72
C LEU A 225 25.17 -15.61 9.64
N ASP A 226 24.95 -14.42 10.21
CA ASP A 226 25.96 -13.37 10.22
C ASP A 226 26.96 -13.60 11.36
N TYR A 227 27.92 -14.49 11.13
CA TYR A 227 28.97 -14.79 12.11
C TYR A 227 30.18 -13.85 12.01
N GLY A 228 30.15 -12.84 11.13
CA GLY A 228 31.30 -11.97 10.86
C GLY A 228 32.60 -12.76 10.69
N THR A 229 33.59 -12.46 11.54
CA THR A 229 34.80 -13.27 11.70
C THR A 229 34.63 -14.21 12.89
N LEU A 230 34.49 -15.52 12.63
CA LEU A 230 34.48 -16.55 13.66
C LEU A 230 35.90 -17.03 13.93
N THR A 231 36.38 -16.84 15.16
CA THR A 231 37.63 -17.42 15.67
C THR A 231 37.29 -18.51 16.68
N VAL A 232 37.94 -19.66 16.56
CA VAL A 232 37.81 -20.77 17.51
C VAL A 232 39.14 -20.97 18.19
N GLU A 233 39.13 -20.82 19.51
CA GLU A 233 40.29 -21.00 20.36
C GLU A 233 40.04 -22.19 21.28
N ALA A 234 41.04 -23.06 21.38
CA ALA A 234 41.06 -24.17 22.33
C ALA A 234 42.22 -23.95 23.29
N THR A 235 41.94 -24.07 24.58
CA THR A 235 42.93 -23.92 25.65
C THR A 235 43.00 -25.21 26.45
N ASP A 236 44.21 -25.68 26.72
CA ASP A 236 44.46 -26.78 27.65
C ASP A 236 44.70 -26.18 29.04
N GLU A 237 43.89 -26.55 30.04
CA GLU A 237 44.08 -26.08 31.42
C GLU A 237 45.39 -26.58 32.04
N SER A 238 46.07 -27.55 31.40
CA SER A 238 47.32 -28.15 31.89
C SER A 238 48.59 -27.55 31.30
N ASP A 239 48.51 -26.64 30.32
CA ASP A 239 49.69 -26.03 29.70
C ASP A 239 49.49 -24.52 29.42
N ASP A 240 50.38 -23.69 29.96
CA ASP A 240 50.39 -22.22 29.85
C ASP A 240 50.98 -21.77 28.48
N SER A 241 50.76 -22.55 27.41
CA SER A 241 51.34 -22.34 26.07
C SER A 241 50.27 -22.29 24.97
N PRO A 242 50.34 -21.33 24.01
CA PRO A 242 49.22 -21.00 23.15
C PRO A 242 49.17 -21.79 21.82
N PHE A 243 47.93 -22.07 21.42
CA PHE A 243 47.39 -22.01 20.06
C PHE A 243 47.67 -23.16 19.06
N TYR A 244 46.58 -23.85 18.69
CA TYR A 244 46.38 -24.39 17.34
C TYR A 244 45.27 -23.57 16.65
N PRO A 245 45.54 -22.86 15.54
CA PRO A 245 44.48 -22.13 14.83
C PRO A 245 43.54 -23.13 14.14
N VAL A 246 42.27 -23.09 14.52
CA VAL A 246 41.20 -23.84 13.86
C VAL A 246 40.61 -23.00 12.74
N PHE A 247 40.65 -23.51 11.50
CA PHE A 247 40.04 -22.85 10.35
C PHE A 247 38.58 -23.32 10.18
N GLY A 248 37.62 -22.45 10.49
CA GLY A 248 36.22 -22.68 10.16
C GLY A 248 35.97 -22.51 8.65
N THR A 249 35.29 -23.47 8.02
CA THR A 249 34.78 -23.31 6.65
C THR A 249 33.30 -22.93 6.68
N SER A 250 32.89 -22.14 5.68
CA SER A 250 31.60 -21.47 5.53
C SER A 250 30.41 -22.43 5.47
N ALA A 251 29.92 -22.91 6.62
CA ALA A 251 28.60 -23.58 6.79
C ALA A 251 28.25 -23.91 8.25
N GLY A 252 28.71 -23.12 9.24
CA GLY A 252 28.34 -23.35 10.66
C GLY A 252 28.83 -24.68 11.25
N THR A 253 29.79 -25.35 10.62
CA THR A 253 30.45 -26.56 11.16
C THR A 253 31.93 -26.26 11.36
N VAL A 254 32.37 -26.32 12.61
CA VAL A 254 33.79 -26.21 12.96
C VAL A 254 34.33 -27.62 13.16
N TYR A 255 35.38 -27.97 12.44
CA TYR A 255 36.14 -29.19 12.64
C TYR A 255 37.39 -28.85 13.44
N ILE A 256 37.54 -29.48 14.60
CA ILE A 256 38.77 -29.45 15.38
C ILE A 256 39.39 -30.84 15.18
N GLU A 257 40.50 -30.90 14.45
CA GLU A 257 41.34 -32.09 14.29
C GLU A 257 42.43 -32.13 15.35
#